data_AF-A0A7W2NBQ4-F1
#
_entry.id   AF-A0A7W2NBQ4-F1
#
_cell.length_a   1.000
_cell.length_b   1.000
_cell.length_c   1.000
_cell.angle_alpha   90.00
_cell.angle_beta   90.00
_cell.angle_gamma   90.00
#
_symmetry.space_group_name_H-M   'P 1'
#
loop_
_entity.id
_entity.type
_entity.pdbx_description
1 polymer ?
#
loop_
_entity_poly.entity_id
_entity_poly.type
_entity_poly.pdbx_seq_one_letter_code
_entity_poly.pdbx_strand_id
1 'polypeptide(L)'
;MKLAFVVTLICFTQAAFAEKYSLAEQYSGCKDPKYITYVDKRLVFYEKLDKDSYEKALNQLSITSFENLNEREKYLFLYSNIVLSARFDSEEVALKNISRFEAIEEIKSKKPFYTKSGDMPHLINITLGWMVLNAGKEKAAISYLLDSTNTNGSPVLGSFGPDKTLIRALYKKGHSNAVLEYLKLSETFWNTEGAKKYIEVWRKMIKNNCAIQFQFYDTTSIEKLGL
;
A
#
# COMPACT_ATOMS: atom_id res chain seq x y z
N MET A 1 -33.71 -1.02 -6.95
CA MET A 1 -33.20 -0.13 -5.88
C MET A 1 -31.92 0.50 -6.40
N LYS A 2 -31.92 1.80 -6.73
CA LYS A 2 -30.76 2.49 -7.33
C LYS A 2 -29.64 2.54 -6.30
N LEU A 3 -28.48 1.94 -6.59
CA LEU A 3 -27.27 2.12 -5.77
C LEU A 3 -26.84 3.58 -5.87
N ALA A 4 -27.23 4.39 -4.90
CA ALA A 4 -26.60 5.67 -4.62
C ALA A 4 -25.26 5.37 -3.94
N PHE A 5 -24.19 5.23 -4.73
CA PHE A 5 -22.85 5.32 -4.19
C PHE A 5 -22.60 6.78 -3.83
N VAL A 6 -22.74 7.09 -2.54
CA VAL A 6 -22.10 8.27 -1.97
C VAL A 6 -20.60 8.03 -2.15
N VAL A 7 -20.02 8.68 -3.17
CA VAL A 7 -18.59 8.98 -3.16
C VAL A 7 -18.40 9.87 -1.94
N THR A 8 -18.14 9.22 -0.81
CA THR A 8 -17.71 9.94 0.37
C THR A 8 -16.29 10.33 0.03
N LEU A 9 -16.14 11.49 -0.60
CA LEU A 9 -14.91 12.25 -0.51
C LEU A 9 -14.72 12.41 0.99
N ILE A 10 -13.91 11.53 1.59
CA ILE A 10 -13.46 11.71 2.95
C ILE A 10 -12.51 12.90 2.85
N CYS A 11 -13.09 14.10 2.78
CA CYS A 11 -12.46 15.33 3.21
C CYS A 11 -12.06 15.05 4.64
N PHE A 12 -10.78 14.72 4.76
CA PHE A 12 -10.08 14.51 5.99
C PHE A 12 -10.67 15.37 7.11
N THR A 13 -11.08 14.72 8.19
CA THR A 13 -10.95 15.30 9.52
C THR A 13 -9.46 15.38 9.87
N GLN A 14 -8.70 16.12 9.04
CA GLN A 14 -7.27 16.38 9.20
C GLN A 14 -7.03 17.31 10.40
N ALA A 15 -8.03 18.14 10.76
CA ALA A 15 -7.91 19.11 11.83
C ALA A 15 -7.80 18.46 13.23
N ALA A 16 -8.67 17.52 13.57
CA ALA A 16 -8.75 16.99 14.94
C ALA A 16 -7.59 16.05 15.33
N PHE A 17 -6.96 15.37 14.37
CA PHE A 17 -5.75 14.58 14.64
C PHE A 17 -4.46 15.41 14.56
N ALA A 18 -4.44 16.51 13.80
CA ALA A 18 -3.28 17.40 13.71
C ALA A 18 -3.14 18.31 14.96
N GLU A 19 -4.26 18.71 15.59
CA GLU A 19 -4.22 19.57 16.79
C GLU A 19 -3.66 18.88 18.04
N LYS A 20 -3.81 17.55 18.17
CA LYS A 20 -3.38 16.84 19.39
C LYS A 20 -1.90 16.40 19.38
N TYR A 21 -1.25 16.46 18.23
CA TYR A 21 0.19 16.18 18.06
C TYR A 21 0.84 17.44 17.54
N SER A 22 1.15 18.35 18.47
CA SER A 22 1.64 19.70 18.24
C SER A 22 2.57 19.79 17.03
N LEU A 23 2.14 20.58 16.04
CA LEU A 23 2.93 20.98 14.90
C LEU A 23 4.22 21.76 15.29
N ALA A 24 4.43 22.06 16.57
CA ALA A 24 5.53 22.85 17.12
C ALA A 24 6.70 22.06 17.76
N GLU A 25 6.64 20.73 17.88
CA GLU A 25 7.74 19.98 18.53
C GLU A 25 8.87 19.68 17.51
N GLN A 26 10.07 20.24 17.75
CA GLN A 26 11.30 19.81 17.09
C GLN A 26 11.76 18.49 17.72
N TYR A 27 12.17 17.53 16.88
CA TYR A 27 12.73 16.27 17.34
C TYR A 27 14.25 16.41 17.43
N SER A 28 14.88 15.78 18.43
CA SER A 28 16.34 15.83 18.57
C SER A 28 17.09 15.02 17.49
N GLY A 29 16.36 14.34 16.60
CA GLY A 29 16.88 13.59 15.47
C GLY A 29 16.14 12.26 15.27
N CYS A 30 16.63 11.45 14.34
CA CYS A 30 15.96 10.20 13.93
C CYS A 30 15.87 9.12 15.01
N LYS A 31 16.69 9.23 16.05
CA LYS A 31 16.70 8.35 17.23
C LYS A 31 15.89 8.91 18.42
N ASP A 32 15.26 10.07 18.26
CA ASP A 32 14.42 10.66 19.29
C ASP A 32 13.25 9.70 19.62
N PRO A 33 13.09 9.25 20.88
CA PRO A 33 12.00 8.37 21.28
C PRO A 33 10.61 8.94 20.98
N LYS A 34 10.43 10.27 21.04
CA LYS A 34 9.16 10.92 20.70
C LYS A 34 8.85 10.79 19.21
N TYR A 35 9.86 10.95 18.36
CA TYR A 35 9.72 10.77 16.91
C TYR A 35 9.37 9.33 16.55
N ILE A 36 10.10 8.37 17.12
CA ILE A 36 9.83 6.94 16.90
C ILE A 36 8.39 6.61 17.35
N THR A 37 8.00 7.07 18.54
CA THR A 37 6.63 6.87 19.06
C THR A 37 5.57 7.49 18.15
N TYR A 38 5.83 8.68 17.59
CA TYR A 38 4.95 9.32 16.62
C TYR A 38 4.77 8.44 15.37
N VAL A 39 5.87 7.96 14.77
CA VAL A 39 5.81 7.10 13.59
C VAL A 39 5.09 5.79 13.90
N ASP A 40 5.39 5.14 15.04
CA ASP A 40 4.75 3.88 15.44
C ASP A 40 3.23 4.04 15.60
N LYS A 41 2.77 5.11 16.25
CA LYS A 41 1.33 5.41 16.37
C LYS A 41 0.65 5.57 15.02
N ARG A 42 1.34 6.16 14.04
CA ARG A 42 0.84 6.33 12.67
C ARG A 42 0.76 4.99 11.94
N LEU A 43 1.77 4.14 12.08
CA LEU A 43 1.77 2.80 11.47
C LEU A 43 0.64 1.92 12.04
N VAL A 44 0.44 1.93 13.36
CA VAL A 44 -0.69 1.25 14.02
C VAL A 44 -2.03 1.78 13.51
N PHE A 45 -2.16 3.09 13.34
CA PHE A 45 -3.38 3.69 12.79
C PHE A 45 -3.66 3.20 11.35
N TYR A 46 -2.64 3.16 10.49
CA TYR A 46 -2.82 2.67 9.11
C TYR A 46 -3.18 1.18 9.06
N GLU A 47 -2.52 0.35 9.86
CA GLU A 47 -2.85 -1.07 9.96
C GLU A 47 -4.29 -1.30 10.41
N LYS A 48 -4.75 -0.52 11.41
CA LYS A 48 -6.16 -0.55 11.85
C LYS A 48 -7.11 -0.17 10.71
N LEU A 49 -6.83 0.91 9.96
CA LEU A 49 -7.68 1.32 8.84
C LEU A 49 -7.78 0.22 7.77
N ASP A 50 -6.65 -0.39 7.41
CA ASP A 50 -6.62 -1.47 6.43
C ASP A 50 -7.42 -2.67 6.91
N LYS A 51 -7.29 -3.04 8.20
CA LYS A 51 -8.03 -4.14 8.82
C LYS A 51 -9.53 -3.87 8.86
N ASP A 52 -9.95 -2.70 9.33
CA ASP A 52 -11.35 -2.28 9.38
C ASP A 52 -11.98 -2.29 7.97
N SER A 53 -11.23 -1.84 6.96
CA SER A 53 -11.65 -1.86 5.56
C SER A 53 -11.87 -3.29 5.06
N TYR A 54 -10.95 -4.20 5.40
CA TYR A 54 -11.06 -5.61 5.01
C TYR A 54 -12.23 -6.31 5.70
N GLU A 55 -12.40 -6.10 7.02
CA GLU A 55 -13.55 -6.64 7.77
C GLU A 55 -14.89 -6.17 7.19
N LYS A 56 -14.98 -4.89 6.78
CA LYS A 56 -16.16 -4.38 6.08
C LYS A 56 -16.41 -5.10 4.75
N ALA A 57 -15.37 -5.40 3.99
CA ALA A 57 -15.48 -6.14 2.74
C ALA A 57 -15.95 -7.59 2.98
N LEU A 58 -15.47 -8.25 4.03
CA LEU A 58 -15.91 -9.59 4.43
C LEU A 58 -17.38 -9.59 4.88
N ASN A 59 -17.81 -8.59 5.66
CA ASN A 59 -19.21 -8.42 6.05
C ASN A 59 -20.13 -8.21 4.84
N GLN A 60 -19.64 -7.57 3.78
CA GLN A 60 -20.39 -7.47 2.53
C GLN A 60 -20.52 -8.84 1.85
N LEU A 61 -19.46 -9.65 1.85
CA LEU A 61 -19.48 -11.01 1.28
C LEU A 61 -20.39 -11.98 2.04
N SER A 62 -20.61 -11.77 3.35
CA SER A 62 -21.58 -12.56 4.11
C SER A 62 -23.03 -12.25 3.75
N ILE A 63 -23.30 -11.08 3.17
CA ILE A 63 -24.63 -10.69 2.68
C ILE A 63 -24.83 -11.15 1.23
N THR A 64 -23.85 -10.88 0.37
CA THR A 64 -23.86 -11.27 -1.04
C THR A 64 -22.56 -11.97 -1.38
N SER A 65 -22.61 -13.26 -1.68
CA SER A 65 -21.42 -14.03 -2.04
C SER A 65 -20.70 -13.42 -3.25
N PHE A 66 -19.38 -13.63 -3.31
CA PHE A 66 -18.54 -13.10 -4.39
C PHE A 66 -19.06 -13.51 -5.77
N GLU A 67 -19.56 -14.74 -5.91
CA GLU A 67 -20.07 -15.32 -7.14
C GLU A 67 -21.30 -14.55 -7.67
N ASN A 68 -22.11 -14.02 -6.76
CA ASN A 68 -23.34 -13.28 -7.05
C ASN A 68 -23.12 -11.77 -7.31
N LEU A 69 -21.91 -11.27 -7.09
CA LEU A 69 -21.53 -9.90 -7.45
C LEU A 69 -21.51 -9.73 -8.98
N ASN A 70 -21.84 -8.53 -9.45
CA ASN A 70 -21.64 -8.21 -10.87
C ASN A 70 -20.15 -8.05 -11.20
N GLU A 71 -19.80 -8.06 -12.49
CA GLU A 71 -18.40 -8.01 -12.95
C GLU A 71 -17.61 -6.81 -12.40
N ARG A 72 -18.24 -5.64 -12.31
CA ARG A 72 -17.59 -4.45 -11.77
C ARG A 72 -17.33 -4.59 -10.27
N GLU A 73 -18.31 -5.11 -9.53
CA GLU A 73 -18.18 -5.35 -8.09
C GLU A 73 -17.11 -6.40 -7.78
N LYS A 74 -17.05 -7.50 -8.56
CA LYS A 74 -15.99 -8.52 -8.44
C LYS A 74 -14.62 -7.91 -8.62
N TYR A 75 -14.43 -7.13 -9.69
CA TYR A 75 -13.16 -6.46 -9.96
C TYR A 75 -12.79 -5.49 -8.82
N LEU A 76 -13.72 -4.63 -8.38
CA LEU A 76 -13.46 -3.67 -7.31
C LEU A 76 -13.16 -4.34 -5.97
N PHE A 77 -13.85 -5.44 -5.66
CA PHE A 77 -13.59 -6.25 -4.47
C PHE A 77 -12.16 -6.77 -4.50
N LEU A 78 -11.75 -7.45 -5.59
CA LEU A 78 -10.42 -8.03 -5.69
C LEU A 78 -9.34 -6.94 -5.69
N TYR A 79 -9.53 -5.88 -6.48
CA TYR A 79 -8.59 -4.76 -6.56
C TYR A 79 -8.28 -4.16 -5.18
N SER A 80 -9.31 -4.01 -4.35
CA SER A 80 -9.17 -3.37 -3.02
C SER A 80 -8.70 -4.33 -1.94
N ASN A 81 -8.92 -5.65 -2.09
CA ASN A 81 -8.77 -6.61 -1.00
C ASN A 81 -7.74 -7.71 -1.25
N ILE A 82 -7.14 -7.82 -2.43
CA ILE A 82 -6.18 -8.90 -2.72
C ILE A 82 -4.96 -8.84 -1.77
N VAL A 83 -4.34 -7.66 -1.62
CA VAL A 83 -3.23 -7.46 -0.67
C VAL A 83 -3.71 -7.61 0.78
N LEU A 84 -4.91 -7.13 1.10
CA LEU A 84 -5.47 -7.23 2.45
C LEU A 84 -5.72 -8.67 2.87
N SER A 85 -6.14 -9.54 1.94
CA SER A 85 -6.32 -10.96 2.22
C SER A 85 -5.01 -11.66 2.59
N ALA A 86 -3.88 -11.31 1.95
CA ALA A 86 -2.58 -11.83 2.37
C ALA A 86 -2.11 -11.27 3.72
N ARG A 87 -2.57 -10.07 4.12
CA ARG A 87 -2.17 -9.44 5.39
C ARG A 87 -3.00 -9.90 6.58
N PHE A 88 -4.28 -10.17 6.37
CA PHE A 88 -5.25 -10.33 7.46
C PHE A 88 -6.12 -11.59 7.36
N ASP A 89 -5.91 -12.42 6.34
CA ASP A 89 -6.63 -13.69 6.16
C ASP A 89 -5.63 -14.85 5.95
N SER A 90 -6.16 -16.02 5.66
CA SER A 90 -5.44 -17.23 5.33
C SER A 90 -4.78 -17.16 3.95
N GLU A 91 -3.69 -17.92 3.81
CA GLU A 91 -3.00 -18.12 2.53
C GLU A 91 -3.95 -18.66 1.45
N GLU A 92 -4.89 -19.54 1.82
CA GLU A 92 -5.90 -20.09 0.92
C GLU A 92 -6.80 -18.99 0.33
N VAL A 93 -7.29 -18.06 1.17
CA VAL A 93 -8.12 -16.95 0.70
C VAL A 93 -7.34 -16.01 -0.21
N ALA A 94 -6.08 -15.70 0.13
CA ALA A 94 -5.20 -14.88 -0.70
C ALA A 94 -4.97 -15.52 -2.09
N LEU A 95 -4.62 -16.80 -2.13
CA LEU A 95 -4.45 -17.56 -3.38
C LEU A 95 -5.73 -17.58 -4.21
N LYS A 96 -6.88 -17.82 -3.57
CA LYS A 96 -8.19 -17.82 -4.24
C LYS A 96 -8.49 -16.46 -4.87
N ASN A 97 -8.15 -15.37 -4.20
CA ASN A 97 -8.34 -14.02 -4.73
C ASN A 97 -7.37 -13.70 -5.88
N ILE A 98 -6.11 -14.18 -5.84
CA ILE A 98 -5.18 -14.10 -6.98
C ILE A 98 -5.79 -14.79 -8.20
N SER A 99 -6.20 -16.06 -8.07
CA SER A 99 -6.76 -16.82 -9.20
C SER A 99 -8.04 -16.19 -9.77
N ARG A 100 -8.92 -15.64 -8.90
CA ARG A 100 -10.10 -14.90 -9.34
C ARG A 100 -9.72 -13.63 -10.10
N PHE A 101 -8.67 -12.92 -9.68
CA PHE A 101 -8.26 -11.68 -10.33
C PHE A 101 -7.66 -11.96 -11.71
N GLU A 102 -6.83 -13.01 -11.81
CA GLU A 102 -6.28 -13.53 -13.06
C GLU A 102 -7.37 -13.93 -14.06
N ALA A 103 -8.37 -14.68 -13.61
CA ALA A 103 -9.49 -15.08 -14.46
C ALA A 103 -10.27 -13.87 -15.02
N ILE A 104 -10.54 -12.86 -14.19
CA ILE A 104 -11.23 -11.64 -14.63
C ILE A 104 -10.40 -10.86 -15.66
N GLU A 105 -9.09 -10.69 -15.42
CA GLU A 105 -8.22 -10.01 -16.38
C GLU A 105 -8.04 -10.78 -17.69
N GLU A 106 -8.02 -12.11 -17.65
CA GLU A 106 -7.99 -12.94 -18.85
C GLU A 106 -9.26 -12.73 -19.69
N ILE A 107 -10.43 -12.75 -19.05
CA ILE A 107 -11.72 -12.48 -19.73
C ILE A 107 -11.73 -11.07 -20.34
N LYS A 108 -11.27 -10.06 -19.58
CA LYS A 108 -11.23 -8.67 -20.05
C LYS A 108 -10.25 -8.49 -21.22
N SER A 109 -9.11 -9.18 -21.21
CA SER A 109 -8.12 -9.12 -22.30
C SER A 109 -8.60 -9.61 -23.66
N LYS A 110 -9.70 -10.38 -23.69
CA LYS A 110 -10.34 -10.82 -24.93
C LYS A 110 -11.23 -9.74 -25.56
N LYS A 111 -11.50 -8.63 -24.86
CA LYS A 111 -12.34 -7.54 -25.38
C LYS A 111 -11.53 -6.59 -26.28
N PRO A 112 -12.09 -6.15 -27.43
CA PRO A 112 -11.45 -5.15 -28.27
C PRO A 112 -11.11 -3.88 -27.47
N PHE A 113 -9.95 -3.30 -27.73
CA PHE A 113 -9.44 -2.06 -27.10
C PHE A 113 -9.21 -2.14 -25.58
N TYR A 114 -9.23 -3.34 -24.98
CA TYR A 114 -8.84 -3.50 -23.58
C TYR A 114 -7.32 -3.59 -23.44
N THR A 115 -6.75 -2.69 -22.65
CA THR A 115 -5.36 -2.79 -22.20
C THR A 115 -5.33 -3.43 -20.82
N LYS A 116 -4.51 -4.48 -20.66
CA LYS A 116 -4.33 -5.17 -19.37
C LYS A 116 -3.84 -4.18 -18.31
N SER A 117 -4.42 -4.23 -17.12
CA SER A 117 -4.06 -3.29 -16.05
C SER A 117 -2.62 -3.55 -15.57
N GLY A 118 -1.80 -2.49 -15.53
CA GLY A 118 -0.49 -2.56 -14.89
C GLY A 118 -0.54 -2.64 -13.36
N ASP A 119 -1.68 -2.31 -12.74
CA ASP A 119 -1.89 -2.50 -11.31
C ASP A 119 -1.87 -3.97 -10.92
N MET A 120 -2.41 -4.83 -11.78
CA MET A 120 -2.68 -6.22 -11.42
C MET A 120 -1.40 -7.03 -11.19
N PRO A 121 -0.39 -7.01 -12.08
CA PRO A 121 0.92 -7.61 -11.79
C PRO A 121 1.58 -7.05 -10.52
N HIS A 122 1.41 -5.75 -10.26
CA HIS A 122 1.93 -5.12 -9.05
C HIS A 122 1.27 -5.71 -7.80
N LEU A 123 -0.06 -5.66 -7.73
CA LEU A 123 -0.85 -6.12 -6.58
C LEU A 123 -0.67 -7.61 -6.31
N ILE A 124 -0.61 -8.46 -7.35
CA ILE A 124 -0.36 -9.90 -7.19
C ILE A 124 1.01 -10.14 -6.56
N ASN A 125 2.07 -9.52 -7.08
CA ASN A 125 3.40 -9.68 -6.52
C ASN A 125 3.49 -9.15 -5.08
N ILE A 126 2.83 -8.03 -4.75
CA ILE A 126 2.75 -7.55 -3.36
C ILE A 126 2.02 -8.57 -2.47
N THR A 127 0.95 -9.19 -2.97
CA THR A 127 0.18 -10.22 -2.24
C THR A 127 1.05 -11.45 -1.97
N LEU A 128 1.75 -11.96 -2.99
CA LEU A 128 2.71 -13.07 -2.86
C LEU A 128 3.86 -12.72 -1.90
N GLY A 129 4.37 -11.50 -1.97
CA GLY A 129 5.39 -10.97 -1.08
C GLY A 129 4.95 -10.98 0.39
N TRP A 130 3.71 -10.57 0.67
CA TRP A 130 3.13 -10.67 2.01
C TRP A 130 2.96 -12.11 2.48
N MET A 131 2.47 -13.01 1.63
CA MET A 131 2.29 -14.43 1.98
C MET A 131 3.62 -15.06 2.42
N VAL A 132 4.69 -14.88 1.63
CA VAL A 132 5.99 -15.47 1.97
C VAL A 132 6.66 -14.74 3.14
N LEU A 133 6.41 -13.43 3.33
CA LEU A 133 6.86 -12.69 4.51
C LEU A 133 6.22 -13.24 5.79
N ASN A 134 4.91 -13.53 5.77
CA ASN A 134 4.18 -14.13 6.88
C ASN A 134 4.69 -15.54 7.22
N ALA A 135 5.18 -16.27 6.21
CA ALA A 135 5.87 -17.55 6.38
C ALA A 135 7.35 -17.41 6.82
N GLY A 136 7.83 -16.20 7.14
CA GLY A 136 9.20 -15.93 7.58
C GLY A 136 10.25 -15.94 6.46
N LYS A 137 9.84 -16.02 5.19
CA LYS A 137 10.74 -16.12 4.03
C LYS A 137 11.08 -14.73 3.48
N GLU A 138 11.85 -13.96 4.23
CA GLU A 138 12.12 -12.55 3.93
C GLU A 138 12.81 -12.32 2.57
N LYS A 139 13.74 -13.19 2.17
CA LYS A 139 14.38 -13.11 0.84
C LYS A 139 13.39 -13.28 -0.30
N ALA A 140 12.44 -14.19 -0.16
CA ALA A 140 11.40 -14.39 -1.17
C ALA A 140 10.45 -13.18 -1.21
N ALA A 141 10.13 -12.59 -0.05
CA ALA A 141 9.30 -11.38 0.02
C ALA A 141 9.97 -10.21 -0.71
N ILE A 142 11.29 -10.06 -0.58
CA ILE A 142 12.06 -9.06 -1.32
C ILE A 142 12.02 -9.32 -2.82
N SER A 143 12.18 -10.58 -3.26
CA SER A 143 12.07 -10.92 -4.69
C SER A 143 10.74 -10.46 -5.26
N TYR A 144 9.63 -10.85 -4.63
CA TYR A 144 8.30 -10.44 -5.05
C TYR A 144 8.07 -8.92 -4.97
N LEU A 145 8.63 -8.24 -3.96
CA LEU A 145 8.60 -6.79 -3.90
C LEU A 145 9.25 -6.16 -5.14
N LEU A 146 10.44 -6.62 -5.53
CA LEU A 146 11.13 -6.09 -6.71
C LEU A 146 10.42 -6.47 -8.00
N ASP A 147 9.92 -7.71 -8.12
CA ASP A 147 9.15 -8.18 -9.26
C ASP A 147 7.85 -7.39 -9.44
N SER A 148 7.25 -6.87 -8.36
CA SER A 148 6.06 -6.00 -8.44
C SER A 148 6.31 -4.69 -9.18
N THR A 149 7.58 -4.29 -9.38
CA THR A 149 7.94 -3.10 -10.16
C THR A 149 8.06 -3.38 -11.65
N ASN A 150 8.09 -4.65 -12.06
CA ASN A 150 8.06 -5.06 -13.46
C ASN A 150 6.63 -4.96 -14.01
N THR A 151 6.17 -3.73 -14.19
CA THR A 151 4.84 -3.40 -14.71
C THR A 151 4.94 -2.25 -15.71
N ASN A 152 4.02 -2.23 -16.68
CA ASN A 152 3.87 -1.11 -17.61
C ASN A 152 3.28 0.15 -16.95
N GLY A 153 2.99 0.08 -15.64
CA GLY A 153 2.32 1.14 -14.90
C GLY A 153 0.84 1.26 -15.23
N SER A 154 0.18 2.20 -14.58
CA SER A 154 -1.22 2.55 -14.83
C SER A 154 -1.48 3.98 -14.39
N PRO A 155 -2.59 4.62 -14.81
CA PRO A 155 -2.98 5.93 -14.27
C PRO A 155 -3.09 5.94 -12.74
N VAL A 156 -3.47 4.81 -12.13
CA VAL A 156 -3.59 4.67 -10.68
C VAL A 156 -2.21 4.57 -10.04
N LEU A 157 -1.34 3.68 -10.51
CA LEU A 157 0.05 3.57 -10.03
C LEU A 157 0.84 4.87 -10.23
N GLY A 158 0.62 5.58 -11.34
CA GLY A 158 1.30 6.85 -11.61
C GLY A 158 0.82 8.01 -10.73
N SER A 159 -0.42 7.96 -10.25
CA SER A 159 -0.99 9.03 -9.42
C SER A 159 -0.83 8.76 -7.93
N PHE A 160 -1.21 7.58 -7.47
CA PHE A 160 -1.23 7.21 -6.05
C PHE A 160 0.06 6.51 -5.61
N GLY A 161 0.79 5.94 -6.56
CA GLY A 161 2.05 5.26 -6.33
C GLY A 161 1.90 3.76 -6.09
N PRO A 162 3.05 3.10 -5.90
CA PRO A 162 3.11 1.69 -5.59
C PRO A 162 2.62 1.41 -4.16
N ASP A 163 2.44 0.12 -3.82
CA ASP A 163 2.24 -0.33 -2.46
C ASP A 163 3.33 0.22 -1.53
N LYS A 164 2.90 0.60 -0.32
CA LYS A 164 3.79 1.10 0.73
C LYS A 164 3.75 0.19 1.96
N THR A 165 2.88 -0.83 1.97
CA THR A 165 2.64 -1.67 3.13
C THR A 165 3.73 -2.71 3.30
N LEU A 166 4.14 -3.37 2.22
CA LEU A 166 5.20 -4.39 2.23
C LEU A 166 6.56 -3.75 2.54
N ILE A 167 6.86 -2.58 1.97
CA ILE A 167 8.11 -1.87 2.28
C ILE A 167 8.18 -1.39 3.73
N ARG A 168 7.07 -1.01 4.37
CA ARG A 168 7.05 -0.69 5.81
C ARG A 168 7.49 -1.89 6.63
N ALA A 169 6.94 -3.07 6.32
CA ALA A 169 7.25 -4.30 7.04
C ALA A 169 8.71 -4.71 6.84
N LEU A 170 9.20 -4.69 5.60
CA LEU A 170 10.58 -5.01 5.26
C LEU A 170 11.58 -3.99 5.84
N TYR A 171 11.25 -2.70 5.81
CA TYR A 171 12.07 -1.66 6.42
C TYR A 171 12.21 -1.85 7.93
N LYS A 172 11.10 -2.12 8.63
CA LYS A 172 11.09 -2.41 10.08
C LYS A 172 11.94 -3.64 10.43
N LYS A 173 12.06 -4.59 9.51
CA LYS A 173 12.92 -5.79 9.63
C LYS A 173 14.39 -5.54 9.25
N GLY A 174 14.77 -4.32 8.88
CA GLY A 174 16.15 -3.95 8.55
C GLY A 174 16.53 -4.08 7.07
N HIS A 175 15.58 -4.37 6.18
CA HIS A 175 15.84 -4.54 4.74
C HIS A 175 15.92 -3.22 3.97
N SER A 176 16.70 -2.26 4.48
CA SER A 176 16.83 -0.91 3.91
C SER A 176 17.28 -0.92 2.44
N ASN A 177 18.20 -1.79 2.06
CA ASN A 177 18.70 -1.87 0.68
C ASN A 177 17.61 -2.29 -0.30
N ALA A 178 16.82 -3.31 0.05
CA ALA A 178 15.69 -3.76 -0.77
C ALA A 178 14.65 -2.65 -0.94
N VAL A 179 14.36 -1.90 0.12
CA VAL A 179 13.43 -0.77 0.07
C VAL A 179 13.95 0.36 -0.82
N LEU A 180 15.23 0.70 -0.72
CA LEU A 180 15.86 1.70 -1.60
C LEU A 180 15.78 1.31 -3.08
N GLU A 181 16.01 0.03 -3.38
CA GLU A 181 15.93 -0.51 -4.73
C GLU A 181 14.49 -0.50 -5.27
N TYR A 182 13.53 -0.92 -4.46
CA TYR A 182 12.11 -0.82 -4.81
C TYR A 182 11.68 0.62 -5.12
N LEU A 183 12.08 1.59 -4.28
CA LEU A 183 11.79 3.00 -4.52
C LEU A 183 12.40 3.49 -5.83
N LYS A 184 13.61 3.01 -6.20
CA LYS A 184 14.25 3.31 -7.47
C LYS A 184 13.49 2.76 -8.66
N LEU A 185 13.14 1.48 -8.62
CA LEU A 185 12.44 0.84 -9.73
C LEU A 185 11.03 1.42 -9.90
N SER A 186 10.40 1.83 -8.81
CA SER A 186 9.07 2.47 -8.84
C SER A 186 9.05 3.81 -9.59
N GLU A 187 10.19 4.50 -9.75
CA GLU A 187 10.28 5.75 -10.53
C GLU A 187 9.97 5.54 -12.02
N THR A 188 9.94 4.30 -12.51
CA THR A 188 9.57 4.02 -13.92
C THR A 188 8.10 4.30 -14.19
N PHE A 189 7.23 4.09 -13.21
CA PHE A 189 5.78 4.31 -13.33
C PHE A 189 5.24 5.37 -12.35
N TRP A 190 5.98 5.75 -11.31
CA TRP A 190 5.60 6.75 -10.31
C TRP A 190 6.58 7.92 -10.30
N ASN A 191 6.40 8.86 -11.24
CA ASN A 191 7.43 9.85 -11.61
C ASN A 191 6.92 11.30 -11.70
N THR A 192 5.74 11.59 -11.16
CA THR A 192 5.26 12.97 -10.97
C THR A 192 6.22 13.74 -10.06
N GLU A 193 6.17 15.07 -10.11
CA GLU A 193 7.02 15.91 -9.25
C GLU A 193 6.81 15.60 -7.76
N GLY A 194 5.55 15.42 -7.35
CA GLY A 194 5.21 14.99 -5.98
C GLY A 194 5.77 13.61 -5.63
N ALA A 195 5.67 12.64 -6.55
CA ALA A 195 6.23 11.30 -6.36
C ALA A 195 7.75 11.33 -6.15
N LYS A 196 8.45 12.07 -7.00
CA LYS A 196 9.92 12.26 -6.90
C LYS A 196 10.31 12.88 -5.57
N LYS A 197 9.59 13.90 -5.11
CA LYS A 197 9.80 14.53 -3.80
C LYS A 197 9.63 13.52 -2.66
N TYR A 198 8.59 12.68 -2.70
CA TYR A 198 8.40 11.65 -1.68
C TYR A 198 9.53 10.62 -1.67
N ILE A 199 9.93 10.13 -2.84
CA ILE A 199 11.03 9.16 -2.98
C ILE A 199 12.35 9.75 -2.46
N GLU A 200 12.65 11.01 -2.78
CA GLU A 200 13.84 11.70 -2.29
C GLU A 200 13.86 11.79 -0.76
N VAL A 201 12.75 12.25 -0.17
CA VAL A 201 12.57 12.34 1.29
C VAL A 201 12.78 10.98 1.94
N TRP A 202 12.12 9.92 1.44
CA TRP A 202 12.26 8.59 2.02
C TRP A 202 13.67 8.03 1.88
N ARG A 203 14.34 8.22 0.73
CA ARG A 203 15.75 7.83 0.58
C ARG A 203 16.66 8.53 1.57
N LYS A 204 16.47 9.83 1.78
CA LYS A 204 17.25 10.62 2.74
C LYS A 204 17.02 10.14 4.17
N MET A 205 15.78 9.85 4.54
CA MET A 205 15.44 9.30 5.85
C MET A 205 15.99 7.88 6.05
N ILE A 206 15.94 7.01 5.03
CA ILE A 206 16.53 5.67 5.09
C ILE A 206 18.04 5.75 5.34
N LYS A 207 18.75 6.63 4.61
CA LYS A 207 20.20 6.84 4.79
C LYS A 207 20.57 7.33 6.19
N ASN A 208 19.65 8.02 6.87
CA ASN A 208 19.82 8.50 8.24
C ASN A 208 19.23 7.56 9.30
N ASN A 209 18.78 6.35 8.91
CA ASN A 209 18.20 5.34 9.80
C ASN A 209 17.01 5.87 10.63
N CYS A 210 16.14 6.65 10.01
CA CYS A 210 14.95 7.20 10.66
C CYS A 210 13.80 6.19 10.69
N ALA A 211 12.90 6.28 11.67
CA ALA A 211 11.59 5.67 11.50
C ALA A 211 10.86 6.35 10.33
N ILE A 212 10.10 5.63 9.50
CA ILE A 212 9.48 6.17 8.28
C ILE A 212 8.05 5.66 8.15
N GLN A 213 7.11 6.56 7.83
CA GLN A 213 5.72 6.18 7.58
C GLN A 213 5.49 5.71 6.13
N PHE A 214 6.33 6.13 5.20
CA PHE A 214 6.12 6.04 3.75
C PHE A 214 4.80 6.71 3.38
N GLN A 215 4.63 7.96 3.85
CA GLN A 215 3.45 8.80 3.63
C GLN A 215 3.86 10.25 3.44
N PHE A 216 2.92 11.08 2.98
CA PHE A 216 3.19 12.50 2.75
C PHE A 216 3.67 13.24 4.01
N TYR A 217 3.25 12.83 5.21
CA TYR A 217 3.69 13.45 6.47
C TYR A 217 5.20 13.35 6.72
N ASP A 218 5.89 12.45 6.02
CA ASP A 218 7.35 12.35 6.10
C ASP A 218 8.02 13.61 5.52
N THR A 219 7.38 14.33 4.57
CA THR A 219 7.93 15.60 4.03
C THR A 219 7.95 16.72 5.07
N THR A 220 7.05 16.68 6.06
CA THR A 220 7.08 17.60 7.20
C THR A 220 7.99 17.06 8.30
N SER A 221 8.04 15.74 8.48
CA SER A 221 8.87 15.11 9.50
C SER A 221 10.36 15.37 9.24
N ILE A 222 10.79 15.29 7.98
CA ILE A 222 12.20 15.48 7.60
C ILE A 222 12.71 16.90 7.93
N GLU A 223 11.89 17.92 7.74
CA GLU A 223 12.22 19.32 8.11
C GLU A 223 12.40 19.46 9.63
N LYS A 224 11.52 18.84 10.42
CA LYS A 224 11.58 18.85 11.89
C LYS A 224 12.75 18.07 12.47
N LEU A 225 13.28 17.12 11.71
CA LEU A 225 14.47 16.35 12.04
C LEU A 225 15.76 17.10 11.67
N GLY A 226 15.65 18.26 11.02
CA GLY A 226 16.80 19.03 10.54
C GLY A 226 17.57 18.33 9.42
N LEU A 227 16.89 17.48 8.65
CA LEU A 227 17.50 16.69 7.57
C LEU A 227 17.43 17.41 6.23
#